data_AF-A0A960RTK2-F1
#
_entry.id   AF-A0A960RTK2-F1
#
_cell.length_a   1.000
_cell.length_b   1.000
_cell.length_c   1.000
_cell.angle_alpha   90.00
_cell.angle_beta   90.00
_cell.angle_gamma   90.00
#
_symmetry.space_group_name_H-M   'P 1'
#
loop_
_entity.id
_entity.type
_entity.pdbx_description
1 polymer ?
#
loop_
_entity_poly.entity_id
_entity_poly.type
_entity_poly.pdbx_seq_one_letter_code
_entity_poly.pdbx_strand_id
1 'polypeptide(L)'
;EMLKMIVTNEGVLALGVEENGIESCEALLLARHYMHKRLYQYSSVKAYAFHLARFMEAIYYDLGEDLERYISMTDNEVLADLNAASQDEKHPGHFDAKCLYLRQYRYRAIALSSPPEEKELLEIKEKLGIPDEEMAWEISKKGSRRLGMNFPVLKQDGTVDVGDNLSEISVPPKERSWVYIAPRFEEEVRKMLNHVDVLG
;
A
#
# COMPACT_ATOMS: atom_id res chain seq x y z
N GLU A 1 2.20 -12.42 -32.95
CA GLU A 1 2.43 -12.71 -31.52
C GLU A 1 2.86 -11.42 -30.86
N MET A 2 2.22 -11.02 -29.76
CA MET A 2 2.39 -9.68 -29.20
C MET A 2 3.75 -9.46 -28.51
N LEU A 3 4.30 -10.50 -27.86
CA LEU A 3 5.58 -10.44 -27.14
C LEU A 3 6.73 -10.90 -28.05
N LYS A 4 7.84 -10.15 -28.04
CA LYS A 4 9.04 -10.48 -28.82
C LYS A 4 10.32 -10.20 -28.06
N MET A 5 11.37 -10.94 -28.41
CA MET A 5 12.74 -10.58 -28.05
C MET A 5 13.21 -9.51 -29.03
N ILE A 6 13.60 -8.35 -28.51
CA ILE A 6 14.02 -7.17 -29.27
C ILE A 6 15.46 -6.84 -28.86
N VAL A 7 16.31 -6.50 -29.83
CA VAL A 7 17.61 -5.89 -29.55
C VAL A 7 17.38 -4.40 -29.36
N THR A 8 17.64 -3.88 -28.16
CA THR A 8 17.48 -2.45 -27.85
C THR A 8 18.50 -1.62 -28.61
N ASN A 9 18.32 -0.29 -28.62
CA ASN A 9 19.29 0.64 -29.21
C ASN A 9 20.69 0.56 -28.55
N GLU A 10 20.77 -0.02 -27.35
CA GLU A 10 22.02 -0.26 -26.61
C GLU A 10 22.66 -1.63 -26.94
N GLY A 11 22.07 -2.39 -27.87
CA GLY A 11 22.54 -3.72 -28.26
C GLY A 11 22.20 -4.83 -27.27
N VAL A 12 21.34 -4.55 -26.27
CA VAL A 12 20.93 -5.51 -25.26
C VAL A 12 19.67 -6.24 -25.72
N LEU A 13 19.63 -7.56 -25.52
CA LEU A 13 18.42 -8.35 -25.78
C LEU A 13 17.41 -8.11 -24.65
N ALA A 14 16.20 -7.66 -24.99
CA ALA A 14 15.14 -7.38 -24.03
C ALA A 14 13.81 -7.99 -24.48
N LEU A 15 12.96 -8.34 -23.51
CA LEU A 15 11.57 -8.69 -23.79
C LEU A 15 10.79 -7.39 -24.05
N GLY A 16 10.11 -7.32 -25.19
CA GLY A 16 9.29 -6.20 -25.57
C GLY A 16 8.04 -6.63 -26.33
N VAL A 17 7.37 -5.65 -26.93
CA VAL A 17 6.05 -5.82 -27.54
C VAL A 17 6.05 -5.28 -28.96
N GLU A 18 5.28 -5.88 -29.87
CA GLU A 18 5.04 -5.29 -31.19
C GLU A 18 4.12 -4.06 -31.08
N GLU A 19 4.26 -3.09 -31.98
CA GLU A 19 3.45 -1.87 -32.00
C GLU A 19 1.94 -2.12 -31.91
N ASN A 20 1.42 -3.15 -32.58
CA ASN A 20 0.00 -3.54 -32.53
C ASN A 20 -0.47 -4.09 -31.16
N GLY A 21 0.45 -4.21 -30.19
CA GLY A 21 0.18 -4.66 -28.83
C GLY A 21 0.06 -3.53 -27.81
N ILE A 22 0.29 -2.28 -28.22
CA ILE A 22 0.27 -1.12 -27.31
C ILE A 22 -1.08 -1.01 -26.58
N GLU A 23 -2.19 -1.14 -27.28
CA GLU A 23 -3.54 -1.01 -26.69
C GLU A 23 -3.81 -2.09 -25.64
N SER A 24 -3.24 -3.29 -25.83
CA SER A 24 -3.34 -4.37 -24.84
C SER A 24 -2.50 -4.05 -23.58
N CYS A 25 -1.32 -3.46 -23.76
CA CYS A 25 -0.48 -3.00 -22.66
C CYS A 25 -1.12 -1.84 -21.89
N GLU A 26 -1.79 -0.92 -22.57
CA GLU A 26 -2.56 0.16 -21.97
C GLU A 26 -3.72 -0.37 -21.13
N ALA A 27 -4.48 -1.33 -21.68
CA ALA A 27 -5.56 -1.99 -20.95
C ALA A 27 -5.04 -2.68 -19.67
N LEU A 28 -3.89 -3.36 -19.75
CA LEU A 28 -3.23 -3.97 -18.60
C LEU A 28 -2.77 -2.93 -17.57
N LEU A 29 -2.19 -1.82 -18.01
CA LEU A 29 -1.75 -0.72 -17.15
C LEU A 29 -2.93 -0.12 -16.37
N LEU A 30 -4.05 0.13 -17.05
CA LEU A 30 -5.29 0.60 -16.43
C LEU A 30 -5.87 -0.44 -15.46
N ALA A 31 -5.93 -1.71 -15.84
CA ALA A 31 -6.39 -2.78 -14.97
C ALA A 31 -5.56 -2.85 -13.67
N ARG A 32 -4.22 -2.80 -13.79
CA ARG A 32 -3.30 -2.76 -12.64
C ARG A 32 -3.54 -1.53 -11.76
N HIS A 33 -3.79 -0.37 -12.37
CA HIS A 33 -4.12 0.84 -11.62
C HIS A 33 -5.40 0.67 -10.80
N TYR A 34 -6.48 0.21 -11.43
CA TYR A 34 -7.76 0.06 -10.75
C TYR A 34 -7.74 -1.02 -9.66
N MET A 35 -7.06 -2.14 -9.90
CA MET A 35 -6.84 -3.17 -8.87
C MET A 35 -6.12 -2.58 -7.65
N HIS A 36 -5.04 -1.83 -7.88
CA HIS A 36 -4.31 -1.20 -6.79
C HIS A 36 -5.18 -0.18 -6.03
N LYS A 37 -5.88 0.70 -6.75
CA LYS A 37 -6.72 1.74 -6.15
C LYS A 37 -7.91 1.18 -5.38
N ARG A 38 -8.55 0.11 -5.87
CA ARG A 38 -9.82 -0.41 -5.31
C ARG A 38 -9.62 -1.52 -4.30
N LEU A 39 -8.62 -2.38 -4.46
CA LEU A 39 -8.41 -3.53 -3.58
C LEU A 39 -7.26 -3.28 -2.60
N TYR A 40 -6.05 -3.02 -3.11
CA TYR A 40 -4.86 -2.92 -2.26
C TYR A 40 -4.86 -1.65 -1.39
N GLN A 41 -5.41 -0.56 -1.91
CA GLN A 41 -5.57 0.71 -1.19
C GLN A 41 -6.95 0.84 -0.54
N TYR A 42 -7.67 -0.26 -0.32
CA TYR A 42 -8.92 -0.23 0.42
C TYR A 42 -8.66 0.02 1.91
N SER A 43 -9.40 0.94 2.52
CA SER A 43 -9.16 1.38 3.89
C SER A 43 -9.18 0.24 4.91
N SER A 44 -10.10 -0.71 4.76
CA SER A 44 -10.14 -1.86 5.66
C SER A 44 -8.90 -2.73 5.53
N VAL A 45 -8.43 -2.99 4.30
CA VAL A 45 -7.20 -3.77 4.05
C VAL A 45 -6.00 -3.08 4.69
N LYS A 46 -5.88 -1.76 4.53
CA LYS A 46 -4.81 -0.97 5.16
C LYS A 46 -4.85 -1.04 6.68
N ALA A 47 -6.03 -0.92 7.31
CA ALA A 47 -6.17 -1.06 8.75
C ALA A 47 -5.78 -2.47 9.26
N TYR A 48 -6.17 -3.52 8.53
CA TYR A 48 -5.76 -4.89 8.85
C TYR A 48 -4.24 -5.07 8.72
N ALA A 49 -3.66 -4.65 7.59
CA ALA A 49 -2.23 -4.76 7.34
C ALA A 49 -1.42 -4.00 8.40
N PHE A 50 -1.88 -2.82 8.83
CA PHE A 50 -1.25 -2.04 9.89
C PHE A 50 -1.13 -2.81 11.21
N HIS A 51 -2.25 -3.33 11.74
CA HIS A 51 -2.22 -4.09 12.99
C HIS A 51 -1.51 -5.44 12.84
N LEU A 52 -1.69 -6.12 11.70
CA LEU A 52 -1.01 -7.39 11.47
C LEU A 52 0.50 -7.22 11.42
N ALA A 53 1.03 -6.19 10.74
CA ALA A 53 2.46 -5.93 10.71
C ALA A 53 3.04 -5.71 12.11
N ARG A 54 2.36 -4.91 12.95
CA ARG A 54 2.75 -4.67 14.34
C ARG A 54 2.68 -5.93 15.20
N PHE A 55 1.63 -6.73 15.03
CA PHE A 55 1.52 -8.03 15.70
C PHE A 55 2.66 -8.96 15.30
N MET A 56 2.95 -9.04 14.00
CA MET A 56 4.05 -9.86 13.49
C MET A 56 5.41 -9.38 14.04
N GLU A 57 5.64 -8.07 14.09
CA GLU A 57 6.86 -7.50 14.66
C GLU A 57 6.98 -7.76 16.17
N ALA A 58 5.88 -7.72 16.93
CA ALA A 58 5.92 -7.96 18.37
C ALA A 58 6.16 -9.45 18.73
N ILE A 59 5.65 -10.38 17.92
CA ILE A 59 5.61 -11.82 18.25
C ILE A 59 6.63 -12.65 17.46
N TYR A 60 6.87 -12.27 16.21
CA TYR A 60 7.66 -13.04 15.26
C TYR A 60 8.88 -12.24 14.75
N TYR A 61 9.44 -11.35 15.58
CA TYR A 61 10.61 -10.53 15.23
C TYR A 61 11.82 -11.38 14.80
N ASP A 62 11.93 -12.60 15.31
CA ASP A 62 13.02 -13.55 15.11
C ASP A 62 12.70 -14.62 14.04
N LEU A 63 11.54 -14.55 13.39
CA LEU A 63 11.07 -15.61 12.50
C LEU A 63 12.01 -15.87 11.31
N GLY A 64 12.79 -14.86 10.90
CA GLY A 64 13.79 -14.99 9.84
C GLY A 64 15.13 -15.60 10.27
N GLU A 65 15.35 -15.85 11.57
CA GLU A 65 16.63 -16.39 12.07
C GLU A 65 16.76 -17.90 11.87
N ASP A 66 15.63 -18.62 11.75
CA ASP A 66 15.58 -20.05 11.50
C ASP A 66 14.73 -20.36 10.25
N LEU A 67 15.39 -20.91 9.23
CA LEU A 67 14.77 -21.25 7.96
C LEU A 67 13.68 -22.33 8.11
N GLU A 68 13.90 -23.35 8.93
CA GLU A 68 12.94 -24.44 9.08
C GLU A 68 11.67 -23.94 9.76
N ARG A 69 11.82 -23.11 10.80
CA ARG A 69 10.70 -22.40 11.43
C ARG A 69 9.98 -21.52 10.42
N TYR A 70 10.70 -20.71 9.64
CA TYR A 70 10.11 -19.83 8.64
C TYR A 70 9.28 -20.59 7.60
N ILE A 71 9.79 -21.70 7.06
CA ILE A 71 9.09 -22.52 6.05
C ILE A 71 7.88 -23.23 6.65
N SER A 72 7.97 -23.65 7.92
CA SER A 72 6.87 -24.33 8.61
C SER A 72 5.70 -23.41 8.97
N MET A 73 5.94 -22.08 8.98
CA MET A 73 4.93 -21.11 9.35
C MET A 73 3.86 -20.94 8.27
N THR A 74 2.60 -21.05 8.68
CA THR A 74 1.43 -20.77 7.85
C THR A 74 0.49 -19.78 8.53
N ASP A 75 -0.56 -19.37 7.82
CA ASP A 75 -1.61 -18.52 8.39
C ASP A 75 -2.30 -19.19 9.59
N ASN A 76 -2.30 -20.52 9.70
CA ASN A 76 -2.99 -21.22 10.80
C ASN A 76 -2.36 -20.92 12.16
N GLU A 77 -1.03 -20.97 12.25
CA GLU A 77 -0.30 -20.68 13.49
C GLU A 77 -0.49 -19.21 13.88
N VAL A 78 -0.39 -18.29 12.91
CA VAL A 78 -0.62 -16.85 13.16
C VAL A 78 -2.05 -16.58 13.65
N LEU A 79 -3.06 -17.21 13.03
CA LEU A 79 -4.46 -17.06 13.42
C LEU A 79 -4.75 -17.67 14.80
N ALA A 80 -4.12 -18.78 15.14
CA ALA A 80 -4.23 -19.39 16.47
C ALA A 80 -3.64 -18.45 17.55
N ASP A 81 -2.45 -17.90 17.30
CA ASP A 81 -1.80 -16.97 18.21
C ASP A 81 -2.55 -15.65 18.33
N LEU A 82 -3.10 -15.12 17.23
CA LEU A 82 -4.00 -13.95 17.26
C LEU A 82 -5.21 -14.18 18.15
N ASN A 83 -5.85 -15.35 18.04
CA ASN A 83 -7.00 -15.68 18.87
C ASN A 83 -6.61 -15.76 20.35
N ALA A 84 -5.51 -16.45 20.68
CA ALA A 84 -5.01 -16.55 22.05
C ALA A 84 -4.64 -15.16 22.63
N ALA A 85 -3.86 -14.37 21.88
CA ALA A 85 -3.45 -13.02 22.25
C ALA A 85 -4.64 -12.09 22.46
N SER A 86 -5.73 -12.23 21.70
CA SER A 86 -6.92 -11.40 21.84
C SER A 86 -7.64 -11.56 23.20
N GLN A 87 -7.39 -12.68 23.90
CA GLN A 87 -8.02 -13.01 25.19
C GLN A 87 -7.09 -12.78 26.39
N ASP A 88 -5.78 -12.65 26.17
CA ASP A 88 -4.79 -12.44 27.24
C ASP A 88 -4.27 -10.99 27.22
N GLU A 89 -4.73 -10.18 28.18
CA GLU A 89 -4.33 -8.77 28.32
C GLU A 89 -2.83 -8.58 28.56
N LYS A 90 -2.12 -9.61 29.04
CA LYS A 90 -0.67 -9.54 29.28
C LYS A 90 0.15 -9.94 28.06
N HIS A 91 -0.49 -10.47 27.02
CA HIS A 91 0.20 -10.88 25.81
C HIS A 91 0.76 -9.64 25.08
N PRO A 92 2.03 -9.64 24.63
CA PRO A 92 2.64 -8.47 24.00
C PRO A 92 1.89 -7.99 22.75
N GLY A 93 1.28 -8.92 22.01
CA GLY A 93 0.43 -8.63 20.84
C GLY A 93 -1.05 -8.40 21.13
N HIS A 94 -1.48 -8.32 22.40
CA HIS A 94 -2.90 -8.28 22.79
C HIS A 94 -3.68 -7.18 22.08
N PHE A 95 -3.11 -5.97 22.06
CA PHE A 95 -3.77 -4.79 21.51
C PHE A 95 -4.08 -4.95 20.03
N ASP A 96 -3.06 -5.26 19.22
CA ASP A 96 -3.20 -5.44 17.78
C ASP A 96 -4.09 -6.65 17.44
N ALA A 97 -3.96 -7.76 18.18
CA ALA A 97 -4.82 -8.93 18.04
C ALA A 97 -6.30 -8.60 18.27
N LYS A 98 -6.61 -7.79 19.30
CA LYS A 98 -7.95 -7.32 19.60
C LYS A 98 -8.52 -6.47 18.47
N CYS A 99 -7.73 -5.57 17.90
CA CYS A 99 -8.13 -4.74 16.75
C CYS A 99 -8.37 -5.55 15.47
N LEU A 100 -7.62 -6.63 15.25
CA LEU A 100 -7.79 -7.54 14.11
C LEU A 100 -9.07 -8.39 14.26
N TYR A 101 -9.25 -9.01 15.42
CA TYR A 101 -10.31 -9.99 15.68
C TYR A 101 -11.67 -9.35 15.95
N LEU A 102 -11.71 -8.28 16.75
CA LEU A 102 -12.95 -7.63 17.17
C LEU A 102 -13.23 -6.37 16.36
N ARG A 103 -14.24 -6.44 15.49
CA ARG A 103 -14.63 -5.35 14.56
C ARG A 103 -14.85 -3.99 15.23
N GLN A 104 -15.29 -3.96 16.48
CA GLN A 104 -15.56 -2.72 17.22
C GLN A 104 -14.30 -1.96 17.68
N TYR A 105 -13.17 -2.65 17.82
CA TYR A 105 -11.88 -2.04 18.18
C TYR A 105 -10.99 -1.76 16.97
N ARG A 106 -11.39 -2.24 15.80
CA ARG A 106 -10.60 -2.11 14.56
C ARG A 106 -10.42 -0.65 14.17
N TYR A 107 -9.18 -0.26 13.89
CA TYR A 107 -8.89 1.08 13.45
C TYR A 107 -9.54 1.40 12.11
N ARG A 108 -9.71 2.69 11.90
CA ARG A 108 -10.14 3.29 10.65
C ARG A 108 -8.91 3.83 9.95
N ALA A 109 -8.69 3.37 8.72
CA ALA A 109 -7.68 3.96 7.85
C ALA A 109 -8.32 5.08 7.03
N ILE A 110 -7.83 6.30 7.20
CA ILE A 110 -8.25 7.50 6.49
C ILE A 110 -7.16 7.81 5.46
N ALA A 111 -7.51 7.73 4.17
CA ALA A 111 -6.61 8.15 3.10
C ALA A 111 -6.56 9.67 3.05
N LEU A 112 -5.36 10.22 2.92
CA LEU A 112 -5.13 11.65 2.78
C LEU A 112 -4.97 12.03 1.30
N SER A 113 -5.45 13.21 0.93
CA SER A 113 -5.40 13.69 -0.46
C SER A 113 -4.00 14.19 -0.84
N SER A 114 -3.29 14.74 0.14
CA SER A 114 -1.89 15.15 0.06
C SER A 114 -1.11 14.61 1.27
N PRO A 115 0.23 14.45 1.18
CA PRO A 115 1.04 14.11 2.34
C PRO A 115 1.07 15.33 3.29
N PRO A 116 0.52 15.23 4.51
CA PRO A 116 0.59 16.31 5.49
C PRO A 116 2.00 16.41 6.07
N GLU A 117 2.29 17.50 6.75
CA GLU A 117 3.44 17.52 7.64
C GLU A 117 3.14 16.71 8.91
N GLU A 118 4.11 15.94 9.39
CA GLU A 118 3.95 15.17 10.63
C GLU A 118 3.54 16.04 11.82
N LYS A 119 4.01 17.30 11.84
CA LYS A 119 3.65 18.30 12.85
C LYS A 119 2.14 18.56 12.89
N GLU A 120 1.45 18.59 11.75
CA GLU A 120 0.01 18.84 11.69
C GLU A 120 -0.78 17.70 12.34
N LEU A 121 -0.34 16.46 12.12
CA LEU A 121 -0.95 15.27 12.73
C LEU A 121 -0.74 15.24 14.24
N LEU A 122 0.45 15.65 14.71
CA LEU A 122 0.74 15.80 16.13
C LEU A 122 -0.14 16.88 16.78
N GLU A 123 -0.32 18.03 16.13
CA GLU A 123 -1.22 19.08 16.64
C GLU A 123 -2.68 18.61 16.74
N ILE A 124 -3.17 17.83 15.76
CA ILE A 124 -4.52 17.24 15.82
C ILE A 124 -4.62 16.28 17.01
N LYS A 125 -3.63 15.41 17.17
CA LYS A 125 -3.55 14.43 18.25
C LYS A 125 -3.58 15.11 19.62
N GLU A 126 -2.79 16.15 19.81
CA GLU A 126 -2.75 16.94 21.05
C GLU A 126 -4.07 17.67 21.32
N LYS A 127 -4.63 18.35 20.31
CA LYS A 127 -5.91 19.09 20.45
C LYS A 127 -7.07 18.20 20.84
N LEU A 128 -7.09 16.97 20.33
CA LEU A 128 -8.15 16.00 20.61
C LEU A 128 -7.83 15.09 21.81
N GLY A 129 -6.65 15.20 22.40
CA GLY A 129 -6.21 14.37 23.54
C GLY A 129 -6.16 12.88 23.20
N ILE A 130 -5.74 12.53 21.99
CA ILE A 130 -5.73 11.14 21.52
C ILE A 130 -4.47 10.43 22.05
N PRO A 131 -4.59 9.26 22.73
CA PRO A 131 -3.45 8.49 23.20
C PRO A 131 -2.51 8.03 22.08
N ASP A 132 -1.25 7.75 22.42
CA ASP A 132 -0.21 7.37 21.46
C ASP A 132 -0.53 6.09 20.71
N GLU A 133 -1.11 5.13 21.42
CA GLU A 133 -1.54 3.86 20.87
C GLU A 133 -2.71 4.03 19.89
N GLU A 134 -3.58 5.05 20.08
CA GLU A 134 -4.86 5.19 19.38
C GLU A 134 -4.81 5.91 18.04
N MET A 135 -3.67 6.53 17.72
CA MET A 135 -3.44 7.22 16.45
C MET A 135 -2.03 6.96 15.92
N ALA A 136 -1.96 6.51 14.67
CA ALA A 136 -0.71 6.34 13.93
C ALA A 136 -0.88 6.84 12.49
N TRP A 137 0.21 7.03 11.77
CA TRP A 137 0.18 7.46 10.38
C TRP A 137 1.30 6.82 9.55
N GLU A 138 1.06 6.77 8.25
CA GLU A 138 2.02 6.37 7.22
C GLU A 138 2.05 7.51 6.19
N ILE A 139 3.12 8.30 6.19
CA ILE A 139 3.27 9.40 5.24
C ILE A 139 4.07 8.88 4.05
N SER A 140 3.44 8.81 2.89
CA SER A 140 4.17 8.50 1.67
C SER A 140 4.98 9.71 1.26
N LYS A 141 6.23 9.48 0.87
CA LYS A 141 7.01 10.51 0.15
C LYS A 141 6.30 10.79 -1.17
N LYS A 142 6.48 11.97 -1.78
CA LYS A 142 5.96 12.19 -3.13
C LYS A 142 6.74 11.29 -4.10
N GLY A 143 6.15 10.17 -4.50
CA GLY A 143 6.64 9.39 -5.63
C GLY A 143 6.64 10.24 -6.90
N SER A 144 7.82 10.53 -7.43
CA SER A 144 7.98 11.33 -8.67
C SER A 144 7.69 10.54 -9.94
N ARG A 145 7.56 9.20 -9.84
CA ARG A 145 7.51 8.32 -11.01
C ARG A 145 6.08 7.92 -11.34
N ARG A 146 5.59 8.42 -12.48
CA ARG A 146 4.36 7.93 -13.10
C ARG A 146 4.50 6.43 -13.38
N LEU A 147 3.41 5.68 -13.24
CA LEU A 147 3.41 4.33 -13.82
C LEU A 147 3.31 4.48 -15.33
N GLY A 148 4.38 4.07 -15.99
CA GLY A 148 4.51 4.11 -17.43
C GLY A 148 4.94 2.75 -18.00
N MET A 149 4.80 2.64 -19.30
CA MET A 149 5.22 1.55 -20.16
C MET A 149 6.71 1.67 -20.50
N ASN A 150 7.55 1.43 -19.50
CA ASN A 150 9.01 1.47 -19.60
C ASN A 150 9.56 0.13 -20.15
N PHE A 151 9.17 -0.22 -21.37
CA PHE A 151 9.66 -1.41 -22.08
C PHE A 151 9.82 -1.12 -23.58
N PRO A 152 10.70 -1.86 -24.29
CA PRO A 152 10.93 -1.64 -25.70
C PRO A 152 9.74 -2.10 -26.56
N VAL A 153 9.48 -1.37 -27.62
CA VAL A 153 8.42 -1.63 -28.59
C VAL A 153 9.02 -1.65 -29.98
N LEU A 154 8.76 -2.74 -30.71
CA LEU A 154 9.17 -2.89 -32.11
C LEU A 154 8.08 -2.29 -33.01
N LYS A 155 8.42 -1.18 -33.67
CA LYS A 155 7.57 -0.53 -34.66
C LYS A 155 7.51 -1.32 -35.95
N GLN A 156 6.45 -1.09 -36.73
CA GLN A 156 6.28 -1.71 -38.04
C GLN A 156 7.39 -1.35 -39.03
N ASP A 157 8.04 -0.19 -38.86
CA ASP A 157 9.20 0.25 -39.66
C ASP A 157 10.52 -0.44 -39.25
N GLY A 158 10.49 -1.31 -38.23
CA GLY A 158 11.64 -2.03 -37.71
C GLY A 158 12.46 -1.26 -36.67
N THR A 159 12.08 -0.01 -36.34
CA THR A 159 12.72 0.75 -35.27
C THR A 159 12.23 0.33 -33.88
N VAL A 160 13.03 0.63 -32.86
CA VAL A 160 12.71 0.34 -31.46
C VAL A 160 12.53 1.63 -30.68
N ASP A 161 11.44 1.72 -29.95
CA ASP A 161 11.08 2.86 -29.09
C ASP A 161 10.64 2.37 -27.71
N VAL A 162 10.31 3.30 -26.81
CA VAL A 162 9.77 2.97 -25.48
C VAL A 162 8.26 3.13 -25.50
N GLY A 163 7.54 2.21 -24.84
CA GLY A 163 6.07 2.24 -24.78
C GLY A 163 5.47 3.55 -24.27
N ASP A 164 6.15 4.24 -23.35
CA ASP A 164 5.73 5.57 -22.86
C ASP A 164 5.68 6.64 -23.97
N ASN A 165 6.50 6.54 -25.02
CA ASN A 165 6.48 7.49 -26.14
C ASN A 165 5.35 7.19 -27.13
N LEU A 166 4.79 5.98 -27.09
CA LEU A 166 3.80 5.49 -28.04
C LEU A 166 2.37 5.49 -27.46
N SER A 167 2.21 5.83 -26.19
CA SER A 167 0.92 5.82 -25.51
C SER A 167 0.50 7.19 -25.03
N GLU A 168 -0.79 7.47 -25.19
CA GLU A 168 -1.42 8.69 -24.69
C GLU A 168 -1.99 8.49 -23.26
N ILE A 169 -2.01 7.25 -22.76
CA ILE A 169 -2.58 6.93 -21.45
C ILE A 169 -1.54 7.13 -20.35
N SER A 170 -1.82 8.10 -19.47
CA SER A 170 -1.05 8.31 -18.24
C SER A 170 -1.85 7.91 -17.01
N VAL A 171 -1.22 7.15 -16.12
CA VAL A 171 -1.79 6.76 -14.83
C VAL A 171 -1.16 7.57 -13.70
N PRO A 172 -1.97 8.14 -12.77
CA PRO A 172 -1.43 8.91 -11.66
C PRO A 172 -0.60 8.03 -10.70
N PRO A 173 0.32 8.64 -9.93
CA PRO A 173 1.13 7.92 -8.95
C PRO A 173 0.25 7.18 -7.92
N LYS A 174 0.79 6.08 -7.40
CA LYS A 174 0.07 5.13 -6.52
C LYS A 174 0.03 5.53 -5.06
N GLU A 175 0.95 6.39 -4.66
CA GLU A 175 1.29 6.63 -3.28
C GLU A 175 0.25 7.49 -2.58
N ARG A 176 -0.15 7.06 -1.38
CA ARG A 176 -1.13 7.73 -0.53
C ARG A 176 -0.62 7.71 0.90
N SER A 177 -0.79 8.82 1.59
CA SER A 177 -0.60 8.87 3.03
C SER A 177 -1.87 8.41 3.74
N TRP A 178 -1.69 7.81 4.91
CA TRP A 178 -2.77 7.20 5.69
C TRP A 178 -2.67 7.62 7.15
N VAL A 179 -3.82 7.87 7.76
CA VAL A 179 -3.98 7.96 9.22
C VAL A 179 -4.76 6.75 9.69
N TYR A 180 -4.24 6.05 10.68
CA TYR A 180 -4.88 4.93 11.35
C TYR A 180 -5.35 5.41 12.72
N ILE A 181 -6.65 5.32 12.98
CA ILE A 181 -7.26 5.89 14.19
C ILE A 181 -8.27 4.93 14.81
N ALA A 182 -8.33 4.88 16.14
CA ALA A 182 -9.40 4.19 16.84
C ALA A 182 -10.81 4.71 16.44
N PRO A 183 -11.83 3.85 16.32
CA PRO A 183 -13.15 4.23 15.80
C PRO A 183 -13.81 5.42 16.50
N ARG A 184 -13.56 5.60 17.80
CA ARG A 184 -14.19 6.64 18.61
C ARG A 184 -13.72 8.07 18.30
N PHE A 185 -12.58 8.22 17.63
CA PHE A 185 -12.03 9.51 17.21
C PHE A 185 -12.16 9.74 15.70
N GLU A 186 -12.76 8.80 14.96
CA GLU A 186 -12.82 8.85 13.50
C GLU A 186 -13.49 10.13 13.01
N GLU A 187 -14.61 10.53 13.62
CA GLU A 187 -15.41 11.65 13.15
C GLU A 187 -14.70 12.99 13.37
N GLU A 188 -14.14 13.22 14.56
CA GLU A 188 -13.41 14.44 14.88
C GLU A 188 -12.13 14.58 14.03
N VAL A 189 -11.37 13.50 13.89
CA VAL A 189 -10.15 13.50 13.08
C VAL A 189 -10.46 13.76 11.61
N ARG A 190 -11.51 13.15 11.04
CA ARG A 190 -11.94 13.44 9.67
C ARG A 190 -12.29 14.91 9.46
N LYS A 191 -12.98 15.54 10.42
CA LYS A 191 -13.33 16.97 10.32
C LYS A 191 -12.06 17.82 10.27
N MET A 192 -11.09 17.56 11.14
CA MET A 192 -9.84 18.32 11.17
C MET A 192 -8.97 18.09 9.92
N LEU A 193 -8.86 16.84 9.46
CA LEU A 193 -8.09 16.51 8.26
C LEU A 193 -8.68 17.14 6.99
N ASN A 194 -10.01 17.20 6.85
CA ASN A 194 -10.64 17.87 5.71
C ASN A 194 -10.30 19.37 5.64
N HIS A 195 -10.04 20.03 6.77
CA HIS A 195 -9.59 21.42 6.77
C HIS A 195 -8.14 21.56 6.29
N VAL A 196 -7.29 20.57 6.56
CA VAL A 196 -5.88 20.52 6.12
C VAL A 196 -5.81 20.18 4.62
N ASP A 197 -6.59 19.21 4.15
CA ASP A 197 -6.65 18.78 2.74
C ASP A 197 -7.16 19.88 1.77
N VAL A 198 -7.85 20.92 2.27
CA VAL A 198 -8.37 22.05 1.44
C VAL A 198 -7.39 23.23 1.37
N LEU A 199 -6.47 23.34 2.32
CA LEU A 199 -5.53 24.47 2.43
C LEU A 199 -4.12 24.18 1.84
N GLY A 200 -3.82 22.91 1.54
CA GLY A 200 -2.59 22.47 0.87
C GLY A 200 -2.75 22.28 -0.63
#